data_AF-A0A7G8GN26-F1
#
_entry.id   AF-A0A7G8GN26-F1
#
_cell.length_a   1.000
_cell.length_b   1.000
_cell.length_c   1.000
_cell.angle_alpha   90.00
_cell.angle_beta   90.00
_cell.angle_gamma   90.00
#
_symmetry.space_group_name_H-M   'P 1'
#
loop_
_entity.id
_entity.type
_entity.pdbx_description
1 polymer ?
#
loop_
_entity_poly.entity_id
_entity_poly.type
_entity_poly.pdbx_seq_one_letter_code
_entity_poly.pdbx_strand_id
1 'polypeptide(L)'
;MTNSNLRTENHFDYVKITLASPERVMEWGQRTLPNGQVVGEVTKPETINYRTLKPEMDGLFCEKIFGPSKDWECHCGKYKRVRHRGIVCERCGVEVTESRVRRHRMGFIKLAAPVSHVWYLKGIPSYVAILLDMPLRDVEQIVYFNCYVVLDPGDHKDLKYKQLLTEDEWLEIEDEIYAEESEIENEPVVGIGAEALKQLLEDLTLDEVAEQLREEINGSKGQKRAKLIKRLRVIDNFIATSARPEWMVLDVIPVIPPDLRPMVQLDGGRFATSDLNDLYRRVINRNNRLARLQEILAPEIIVRNEKRMLQEAVDALIDNGRRGRTVVGANNRPLKSLSDIIEGKQGRFRQNLLGKRVDYSGRSVIVVGPKLKMHQCGLPKEMAIELFQPFVIHRLIRQNIVNNIKAAKKLIQRADDEVMQVLQEVIEGHPIMLNRAPTLHRLGIQAFEPKLVDGRAIQLHPLVCPAFNADFDGDQMAVHVPLAIEAQTEARMLMLASNNILSPATGEPIITPSQDMVLGSYYLTALRPESQQPEFGDRSRTFADLEDVIHAFEDKRIDLHEWVWVRFNGEVEDKDELEEPIKAEDLGDGTRIEQWSYRRDRFDEDGALISRYLLTTVGRVVMNHTIIGAVAAA
;
A
#
# COMPACT_ATOMS: atom_id res chain seq x y z
N MET A 1 -22.58 -16.34 -25.25
CA MET A 1 -21.15 -16.66 -25.47
C MET A 1 -20.44 -16.52 -24.15
N THR A 2 -20.17 -17.66 -23.52
CA THR A 2 -19.58 -17.81 -22.20
C THR A 2 -18.14 -17.29 -22.21
N ASN A 3 -17.87 -16.26 -21.40
CA ASN A 3 -16.53 -15.70 -21.18
C ASN A 3 -15.62 -16.72 -20.51
N SER A 4 -14.97 -17.58 -21.30
CA SER A 4 -13.97 -18.56 -20.85
C SER A 4 -12.58 -17.93 -20.62
N ASN A 5 -12.50 -16.61 -20.38
CA ASN A 5 -11.26 -15.85 -20.21
C ASN A 5 -11.21 -15.03 -18.91
N LEU A 6 -12.10 -15.30 -17.95
CA LEU A 6 -11.79 -15.05 -16.54
C LEU A 6 -10.71 -16.05 -16.17
N ARG A 7 -9.44 -15.61 -16.24
CA ARG A 7 -8.29 -16.32 -15.68
C ARG A 7 -8.73 -16.88 -14.33
N THR A 8 -8.65 -18.20 -14.17
CA THR A 8 -8.78 -18.89 -12.90
C THR A 8 -8.11 -18.04 -11.84
N GLU A 9 -8.89 -17.53 -10.88
CA GLU A 9 -8.34 -16.85 -9.73
C GLU A 9 -7.44 -17.87 -9.06
N ASN A 10 -6.12 -17.69 -9.20
CA ASN A 10 -5.14 -18.47 -8.47
C ASN A 10 -5.27 -18.03 -7.00
N HIS A 11 -6.32 -18.51 -6.32
CA HIS A 11 -6.43 -18.43 -4.89
C HIS A 11 -5.26 -19.24 -4.32
N PHE A 12 -4.38 -18.55 -3.62
CA PHE A 12 -3.30 -19.16 -2.86
C PHE A 12 -3.60 -18.89 -1.38
N ASP A 13 -3.55 -19.93 -0.55
CA ASP A 13 -3.81 -19.80 0.88
C ASP A 13 -2.58 -19.26 1.62
N TYR A 14 -1.39 -19.54 1.10
CA TYR A 14 -0.12 -19.14 1.71
C TYR A 14 0.94 -18.79 0.66
N VAL A 15 1.87 -17.90 1.06
CA VAL A 15 3.06 -17.56 0.29
C VAL A 15 4.27 -18.05 1.07
N LYS A 16 5.07 -18.94 0.47
CA LYS A 16 6.32 -19.44 1.05
C LYS A 16 7.51 -18.70 0.45
N ILE A 17 8.44 -18.26 1.30
CA ILE A 17 9.71 -17.65 0.90
C ILE A 17 10.84 -18.56 1.37
N THR A 18 11.79 -18.85 0.48
CA THR A 18 12.96 -19.69 0.77
C THR A 18 14.21 -19.09 0.13
N LEU A 19 15.38 -19.53 0.58
CA LEU A 19 16.63 -19.30 -0.13
C LEU A 19 16.54 -19.90 -1.54
N ALA A 20 17.09 -19.18 -2.52
CA ALA A 20 17.14 -19.64 -3.90
C ALA A 20 18.48 -20.33 -4.14
N SER A 21 18.46 -21.61 -4.50
CA SER A 21 19.66 -22.32 -4.94
C SER A 21 20.15 -21.77 -6.29
N PRO A 22 21.44 -21.92 -6.62
CA PRO A 22 21.96 -21.55 -7.94
C PRO A 22 21.20 -22.22 -9.09
N GLU A 23 20.81 -23.48 -8.90
CA GLU A 23 19.98 -24.25 -9.84
C GLU A 23 18.61 -23.63 -10.05
N ARG A 24 17.95 -23.19 -8.97
CA ARG A 24 16.63 -22.55 -9.04
C ARG A 24 16.70 -21.18 -9.72
N VAL A 25 17.77 -20.42 -9.49
CA VAL A 25 18.01 -19.16 -10.21
C VAL A 25 18.22 -19.42 -11.70
N MET A 26 18.96 -20.48 -12.04
CA MET A 26 19.10 -20.92 -13.43
C MET A 26 17.76 -21.37 -14.01
N GLU A 27 16.92 -22.11 -13.29
CA GLU A 27 15.58 -22.50 -13.75
C GLU A 27 14.70 -21.29 -14.10
N TRP A 28 14.76 -20.20 -13.33
CA TRP A 28 14.00 -18.98 -13.61
C TRP A 28 14.47 -18.23 -14.85
N GLY A 29 15.77 -18.25 -15.12
CA GLY A 29 16.37 -17.49 -16.21
C GLY A 29 16.64 -18.30 -17.48
N GLN A 30 16.84 -19.61 -17.36
CA GLN A 30 17.04 -20.52 -18.47
C GLN A 30 15.72 -20.85 -19.13
N ARG A 31 15.75 -20.87 -20.45
CA ARG A 31 14.60 -21.24 -21.25
C ARG A 31 15.05 -21.98 -22.48
N THR A 32 14.41 -23.11 -22.75
CA THR A 32 14.50 -23.80 -24.02
C THR A 32 13.56 -23.13 -25.02
N LEU A 33 14.14 -22.58 -26.08
CA LEU A 33 13.38 -22.09 -27.22
C LEU A 33 12.79 -23.27 -28.00
N PRO A 34 11.71 -23.08 -28.78
CA PRO A 34 11.13 -24.11 -29.65
C PRO A 34 12.11 -24.81 -30.61
N ASN A 35 13.27 -24.22 -30.88
CA ASN A 35 14.34 -24.80 -31.69
C ASN A 35 15.34 -25.67 -30.88
N GLY A 36 15.09 -25.89 -29.59
CA GLY A 36 15.96 -26.64 -28.67
C GLY A 36 17.12 -25.85 -28.07
N GLN A 37 17.30 -24.56 -28.42
CA GLN A 37 18.39 -23.74 -27.87
C GLN A 37 18.06 -23.25 -26.47
N VAL A 38 18.97 -23.47 -25.52
CA VAL A 38 18.89 -22.86 -24.18
C VAL A 38 19.35 -21.40 -24.25
N VAL A 39 18.54 -20.49 -23.72
CA VAL A 39 18.82 -19.06 -23.62
C VAL A 39 18.55 -18.58 -22.20
N GLY A 40 19.22 -17.52 -21.75
CA GLY A 40 19.00 -16.97 -20.41
C GLY A 40 20.17 -16.18 -19.85
N GLU A 41 21.39 -16.52 -20.28
CA GLU A 41 22.61 -15.90 -19.79
C GLU A 41 22.86 -14.52 -20.43
N VAL A 42 23.12 -13.51 -19.60
CA VAL A 42 23.51 -12.17 -20.02
C VAL A 42 25.02 -12.04 -19.93
N THR A 43 25.69 -12.03 -21.08
CA THR A 43 27.15 -11.97 -21.15
C THR A 43 27.67 -10.56 -21.39
N LYS A 44 26.91 -9.72 -22.10
CA LYS A 44 27.37 -8.39 -22.53
C LYS A 44 26.88 -7.26 -21.62
N PRO A 45 27.75 -6.28 -21.30
CA PRO A 45 27.39 -5.12 -20.48
C PRO A 45 26.56 -4.08 -21.24
N GLU A 46 26.53 -4.13 -22.57
CA GLU A 46 25.82 -3.17 -23.40
C GLU A 46 24.29 -3.28 -23.25
N THR A 47 23.61 -2.16 -23.48
CA THR A 47 22.16 -2.04 -23.33
C THR A 47 21.47 -1.96 -24.70
N ILE A 48 21.58 -0.81 -25.34
CA ILE A 48 21.02 -0.54 -26.67
C ILE A 48 22.09 0.10 -27.55
N ASN A 49 21.90 -0.03 -28.86
CA ASN A 49 22.68 0.70 -29.83
C ASN A 49 22.12 2.13 -29.98
N TYR A 50 22.89 3.16 -29.65
CA TYR A 50 22.43 4.55 -29.71
C TYR A 50 22.08 5.04 -31.13
N ARG A 51 22.58 4.38 -32.18
CA ARG A 51 22.28 4.77 -33.57
C ARG A 51 20.97 4.14 -34.07
N THR A 52 20.77 2.85 -33.80
CA THR A 52 19.61 2.10 -34.31
C THR A 52 18.47 2.01 -33.31
N LEU A 53 18.70 2.41 -32.05
CA LEU A 53 17.80 2.27 -30.89
C LEU A 53 17.40 0.82 -30.60
N LYS A 54 18.04 -0.15 -31.25
CA LYS A 54 17.76 -1.57 -31.03
C LYS A 54 18.57 -2.10 -29.84
N PRO A 55 18.00 -3.02 -29.04
CA PRO A 55 18.74 -3.70 -27.99
C PRO A 55 19.93 -4.49 -28.54
N GLU A 56 21.07 -4.43 -27.84
CA GLU A 56 22.23 -5.24 -28.22
C GLU A 56 22.00 -6.72 -27.89
N MET A 57 22.52 -7.61 -28.74
CA MET A 57 22.41 -9.05 -28.54
C MET A 57 23.28 -9.51 -27.37
N ASP A 58 22.74 -10.43 -26.57
CA ASP A 58 23.31 -10.97 -25.32
C ASP A 58 23.59 -9.91 -24.23
N GLY A 59 23.12 -8.67 -24.45
CA GLY A 59 23.19 -7.58 -23.49
C GLY A 59 22.02 -7.51 -22.51
N LEU A 60 22.00 -6.46 -21.70
CA LEU A 60 21.01 -6.26 -20.64
C LEU A 60 19.57 -6.08 -21.16
N PHE A 61 19.36 -5.76 -22.43
CA PHE A 61 18.02 -5.60 -23.02
C PHE A 61 17.74 -6.62 -24.14
N CYS A 62 18.60 -7.65 -24.26
CA CYS A 62 18.58 -8.63 -25.34
C CYS A 62 17.19 -9.22 -25.60
N GLU A 63 16.74 -9.12 -26.85
CA GLU A 63 15.41 -9.61 -27.25
C GLU A 63 15.34 -11.14 -27.31
N LYS A 64 16.48 -11.82 -27.51
CA LYS A 64 16.56 -13.28 -27.53
C LYS A 64 16.28 -13.87 -26.14
N ILE A 65 16.78 -13.21 -25.09
CA ILE A 65 16.62 -13.63 -23.69
C ILE A 65 15.25 -13.20 -23.16
N PHE A 66 14.98 -11.89 -23.16
CA PHE A 66 13.82 -11.31 -22.48
C PHE A 66 12.55 -11.29 -23.33
N GLY A 67 12.65 -11.48 -24.65
CA GLY A 67 11.54 -11.38 -25.60
C GLY A 67 11.55 -10.09 -26.43
N PRO A 68 10.65 -9.95 -27.41
CA PRO A 68 10.70 -8.88 -28.41
C PRO A 68 10.31 -7.51 -27.83
N SER A 69 10.95 -6.42 -28.29
CA SER A 69 10.61 -5.05 -27.85
C SER A 69 9.25 -4.56 -28.34
N LYS A 70 8.82 -5.04 -29.51
CA LYS A 70 7.52 -4.73 -30.12
C LYS A 70 6.69 -6.00 -30.29
N ASP A 71 5.38 -5.86 -30.19
CA ASP A 71 4.46 -6.99 -30.31
C ASP A 71 4.60 -7.66 -31.67
N TRP A 72 4.84 -8.98 -31.66
CA TRP A 72 4.90 -9.83 -32.85
C TRP A 72 5.98 -9.40 -33.87
N GLU A 73 7.07 -8.80 -33.42
CA GLU A 73 8.20 -8.39 -34.26
C GLU A 73 9.53 -8.95 -33.71
N CYS A 74 10.31 -9.62 -34.57
CA CYS A 74 11.66 -10.07 -34.22
C CYS A 74 12.72 -8.97 -34.41
N HIS A 75 13.87 -9.10 -33.75
CA HIS A 75 14.97 -8.12 -33.82
C HIS A 75 15.38 -7.69 -35.24
N CYS A 76 15.56 -8.65 -36.14
CA CYS A 76 16.01 -8.39 -37.51
C CYS A 76 14.89 -7.87 -38.43
N GLY A 77 13.63 -7.91 -37.98
CA GLY A 77 12.47 -7.52 -38.79
C GLY A 77 12.06 -8.52 -39.88
N LYS A 78 12.67 -9.71 -39.97
CA LYS A 78 12.28 -10.79 -40.91
C LYS A 78 10.84 -11.23 -40.68
N TYR A 79 10.47 -11.47 -39.42
CA TYR A 79 9.12 -11.83 -39.01
C TYR A 79 8.44 -10.64 -38.33
N LYS A 80 7.26 -10.29 -38.86
CA LYS A 80 6.38 -9.22 -38.36
C LYS A 80 4.94 -9.70 -38.42
N ARG A 81 4.10 -9.18 -37.51
CA ARG A 81 2.65 -9.45 -37.39
C ARG A 81 2.34 -10.81 -36.75
N VAL A 82 1.10 -10.93 -36.30
CA VAL A 82 0.58 -12.06 -35.50
C VAL A 82 0.67 -13.43 -36.19
N ARG A 83 0.77 -13.48 -37.52
CA ARG A 83 0.79 -14.74 -38.31
C ARG A 83 1.97 -15.66 -37.95
N HIS A 84 3.07 -15.09 -37.48
CA HIS A 84 4.29 -15.83 -37.12
C HIS A 84 4.42 -16.11 -35.62
N ARG A 85 3.30 -16.11 -34.90
CA ARG A 85 3.23 -16.37 -33.46
C ARG A 85 3.96 -17.68 -33.10
N GLY A 86 4.86 -17.59 -32.13
CA GLY A 86 5.58 -18.74 -31.57
C GLY A 86 6.75 -19.26 -32.42
N ILE A 87 7.00 -18.65 -33.58
CA ILE A 87 8.16 -18.99 -34.42
C ILE A 87 9.41 -18.31 -33.85
N VAL A 88 10.51 -19.06 -33.78
CA VAL A 88 11.84 -18.53 -33.46
C VAL A 88 12.54 -18.10 -34.74
N CYS A 89 13.05 -16.88 -34.77
CA CYS A 89 13.72 -16.39 -35.97
C CYS A 89 15.08 -17.06 -36.19
N GLU A 90 15.29 -17.69 -37.35
CA GLU A 90 16.57 -18.33 -37.71
C GLU A 90 17.76 -17.35 -37.76
N ARG A 91 17.52 -16.06 -38.07
CA ARG A 91 18.59 -15.06 -38.18
C ARG A 91 19.00 -14.45 -36.84
N CYS A 92 18.03 -14.19 -35.96
CA CYS A 92 18.27 -13.44 -34.73
C CYS A 92 17.95 -14.21 -33.45
N GLY A 93 17.42 -15.43 -33.54
CA GLY A 93 17.07 -16.27 -32.40
C GLY A 93 15.92 -15.74 -31.54
N VAL A 94 15.26 -14.65 -31.94
CA VAL A 94 14.16 -14.04 -31.18
C VAL A 94 12.86 -14.77 -31.49
N GLU A 95 12.17 -15.14 -30.43
CA GLU A 95 10.82 -15.70 -30.48
C GLU A 95 9.79 -14.60 -30.72
N VAL A 96 8.89 -14.81 -31.68
CA VAL A 96 7.85 -13.84 -32.04
C VAL A 96 6.63 -14.00 -31.11
N THR A 97 6.58 -13.17 -30.08
CA THR A 97 5.50 -13.11 -29.07
C THR A 97 5.08 -11.66 -28.78
N GLU A 98 4.17 -11.46 -27.82
CA GLU A 98 3.87 -10.14 -27.26
C GLU A 98 5.07 -9.58 -26.50
N SER A 99 5.24 -8.26 -26.49
CA SER A 99 6.28 -7.56 -25.74
C SER A 99 6.10 -7.67 -24.23
N ARG A 100 4.86 -7.88 -23.76
CA ARG A 100 4.52 -8.04 -22.33
C ARG A 100 5.35 -9.11 -21.61
N VAL A 101 5.82 -10.12 -22.34
CA VAL A 101 6.69 -11.17 -21.77
C VAL A 101 7.98 -10.60 -21.16
N ARG A 102 8.45 -9.43 -21.62
CA ARG A 102 9.61 -8.69 -21.08
C ARG A 102 9.42 -8.15 -19.67
N ARG A 103 8.21 -8.24 -19.11
CA ARG A 103 7.91 -7.94 -17.69
C ARG A 103 8.08 -9.15 -16.77
N HIS A 104 8.09 -10.35 -17.33
CA HIS A 104 8.00 -11.60 -16.58
C HIS A 104 9.25 -12.47 -16.75
N ARG A 105 9.90 -12.44 -17.92
CA ARG A 105 11.10 -13.25 -18.20
C ARG A 105 12.32 -12.68 -17.49
N MET A 106 12.94 -13.49 -16.64
CA MET A 106 14.22 -13.18 -15.99
C MET A 106 15.38 -13.63 -16.87
N GLY A 107 16.56 -13.09 -16.62
CA GLY A 107 17.82 -13.62 -17.12
C GLY A 107 18.72 -13.99 -15.94
N PHE A 108 19.92 -14.45 -16.21
CA PHE A 108 20.92 -14.68 -15.17
C PHE A 108 22.33 -14.33 -15.65
N ILE A 109 23.24 -14.13 -14.71
CA ILE A 109 24.66 -13.95 -14.95
C ILE A 109 25.38 -15.08 -14.20
N LYS A 110 26.15 -15.89 -14.91
CA LYS A 110 27.04 -16.87 -14.30
C LYS A 110 28.31 -16.16 -13.85
N LEU A 111 28.63 -16.25 -12.56
CA LEU A 111 29.83 -15.62 -12.02
C LEU A 111 31.06 -16.49 -12.30
N ALA A 112 32.19 -15.83 -12.55
CA ALA A 112 33.50 -16.48 -12.73
C ALA A 112 34.12 -16.90 -11.39
N ALA A 113 33.67 -16.32 -10.28
CA ALA A 113 34.01 -16.73 -8.93
C ALA A 113 32.78 -16.61 -8.01
N PRO A 114 32.63 -17.47 -6.98
CA PRO A 114 31.54 -17.37 -6.01
C PRO A 114 31.58 -16.04 -5.25
N VAL A 115 30.40 -15.51 -4.90
CA VAL A 115 30.24 -14.22 -4.23
C VAL A 115 29.27 -14.36 -3.06
N SER A 116 29.64 -13.91 -1.87
CA SER A 116 28.75 -13.97 -0.70
C SER A 116 27.60 -12.98 -0.81
N HIS A 117 26.39 -13.34 -0.38
CA HIS A 117 25.25 -12.43 -0.39
C HIS A 117 25.31 -11.47 0.82
N VAL A 118 25.35 -10.15 0.55
CA VAL A 118 25.55 -9.09 1.55
C VAL A 118 24.56 -9.12 2.74
N TRP A 119 23.29 -9.47 2.51
CA TRP A 119 22.31 -9.57 3.60
C TRP A 119 22.65 -10.62 4.66
N TYR A 120 23.20 -11.77 4.27
CA TYR A 120 23.54 -12.83 5.22
C TYR A 120 24.90 -12.61 5.88
N LEU A 121 25.81 -11.92 5.17
CA LEU A 121 27.12 -11.52 5.67
C LEU A 121 27.00 -10.36 6.66
N LYS A 122 26.46 -9.21 6.23
CA LYS A 122 26.34 -7.96 7.02
C LYS A 122 24.96 -7.76 7.65
N GLY A 123 24.16 -8.82 7.70
CA GLY A 123 22.97 -8.89 8.55
C GLY A 123 23.32 -8.55 10.00
N ILE A 124 22.44 -7.87 10.72
CA ILE A 124 22.50 -7.82 12.18
C ILE A 124 21.27 -8.61 12.68
N PRO A 125 21.44 -9.84 13.17
CA PRO A 125 22.68 -10.61 13.27
C PRO A 125 23.15 -11.20 11.91
N SER A 126 24.44 -11.54 11.81
CA SER A 126 25.03 -12.18 10.62
C SER A 126 24.81 -13.69 10.68
N TYR A 127 24.08 -14.23 9.71
CA TYR A 127 23.75 -15.66 9.68
C TYR A 127 24.98 -16.50 9.36
N VAL A 128 25.84 -16.05 8.46
CA VAL A 128 27.09 -16.72 8.10
C VAL A 128 28.02 -16.82 9.31
N ALA A 129 28.22 -15.71 10.03
CA ALA A 129 29.09 -15.68 11.21
C ALA A 129 28.56 -16.59 12.33
N ILE A 130 27.24 -16.61 12.54
CA ILE A 130 26.60 -17.49 13.53
C ILE A 130 26.79 -18.96 13.16
N LEU A 131 26.60 -19.33 11.90
CA LEU A 131 26.73 -20.72 11.43
C LEU A 131 28.17 -21.23 11.60
N LEU A 132 29.15 -20.43 11.20
CA LEU A 132 30.58 -20.79 11.26
C LEU A 132 31.18 -20.70 12.67
N ASP A 133 30.48 -20.08 13.63
CA ASP A 133 30.95 -19.72 14.98
C ASP A 133 32.16 -18.78 14.99
N MET A 134 32.28 -17.95 13.95
CA MET A 134 33.33 -16.94 13.82
C MET A 134 32.76 -15.55 14.10
N PRO A 135 33.55 -14.59 14.61
CA PRO A 135 33.07 -13.23 14.73
C PRO A 135 32.92 -12.58 13.35
N LEU A 136 31.99 -11.64 13.23
CA LEU A 136 31.66 -10.99 11.94
C LEU A 136 32.86 -10.32 11.26
N ARG A 137 33.77 -9.72 12.04
CA ARG A 137 34.96 -9.04 11.52
C ARG A 137 35.87 -10.00 10.76
N ASP A 138 36.02 -11.20 11.28
CA ASP A 138 36.91 -12.23 10.74
C ASP A 138 36.33 -12.77 9.42
N VAL A 139 35.02 -13.05 9.39
CA VAL A 139 34.33 -13.45 8.16
C VAL A 139 34.39 -12.34 7.10
N GLU A 140 34.28 -11.08 7.50
CA GLU A 140 34.46 -9.94 6.59
C GLU A 140 35.88 -9.89 6.02
N GLN A 141 36.92 -10.13 6.82
CA GLN A 141 38.31 -10.16 6.35
C GLN A 141 38.55 -11.28 5.32
N ILE A 142 37.94 -12.45 5.50
CA ILE A 142 38.03 -13.56 4.53
C ILE A 142 37.37 -13.18 3.21
N VAL A 143 36.10 -12.75 3.25
CA VAL A 143 35.30 -12.48 2.03
C VAL A 143 35.94 -11.41 1.14
N TYR A 144 36.56 -10.39 1.73
CA TYR A 144 37.15 -9.28 0.99
C TYR A 144 38.66 -9.42 0.76
N PHE A 145 39.19 -10.65 0.85
CA PHE A 145 40.56 -11.00 0.49
C PHE A 145 41.64 -10.28 1.32
N ASN A 146 41.41 -10.09 2.62
CA ASN A 146 42.42 -9.51 3.54
C ASN A 146 43.18 -10.58 4.32
N CYS A 147 42.52 -11.68 4.70
CA CYS A 147 43.10 -12.78 5.46
C CYS A 147 42.68 -14.11 4.83
N TYR A 148 43.52 -15.11 4.97
CA TYR A 148 43.20 -16.48 4.63
C TYR A 148 42.51 -17.19 5.78
N VAL A 149 41.84 -18.30 5.48
CA VAL A 149 41.25 -19.20 6.47
C VAL A 149 41.70 -20.63 6.21
N VAL A 150 42.07 -21.33 7.27
CA VAL A 150 42.45 -22.75 7.22
C VAL A 150 41.19 -23.60 7.02
N LEU A 151 41.12 -24.31 5.90
CA LEU A 151 40.06 -25.23 5.53
C LEU A 151 40.38 -26.64 6.03
N ASP A 152 41.61 -27.08 5.84
CA ASP A 152 42.12 -28.34 6.40
C ASP A 152 43.51 -28.07 7.00
N PRO A 153 43.71 -28.29 8.31
CA PRO A 153 45.02 -28.11 8.94
C PRO A 153 46.07 -29.17 8.51
N GLY A 154 45.67 -30.25 7.85
CA GLY A 154 46.59 -31.33 7.47
C GLY A 154 47.31 -31.91 8.70
N ASP A 155 48.60 -32.24 8.53
CA ASP A 155 49.45 -32.78 9.62
C ASP A 155 50.25 -31.70 10.39
N HIS A 156 49.98 -30.41 10.11
CA HIS A 156 50.71 -29.31 10.73
C HIS A 156 50.28 -29.06 12.19
N LYS A 157 51.23 -29.10 13.13
CA LYS A 157 50.94 -29.04 14.58
C LYS A 157 50.36 -27.71 15.06
N ASP A 158 50.71 -26.61 14.38
CA ASP A 158 50.34 -25.26 14.80
C ASP A 158 49.08 -24.70 14.11
N LEU A 159 48.53 -25.40 13.11
CA LEU A 159 47.35 -24.96 12.38
C LEU A 159 46.06 -25.54 13.00
N LYS A 160 45.05 -24.68 13.16
CA LYS A 160 43.71 -25.09 13.59
C LYS A 160 42.69 -24.80 12.50
N TYR A 161 41.71 -25.69 12.39
CA TYR A 161 40.54 -25.47 11.54
C TYR A 161 39.88 -24.12 11.85
N LYS A 162 39.56 -23.33 10.81
CA LYS A 162 39.00 -21.96 10.90
C LYS A 162 39.93 -20.90 11.52
N GLN A 163 41.21 -21.20 11.70
CA GLN A 163 42.19 -20.18 12.06
C GLN A 163 42.36 -19.19 10.89
N LEU A 164 42.42 -17.91 11.24
CA LEU A 164 42.78 -16.86 10.29
C LEU A 164 44.29 -16.76 10.18
N LEU A 165 44.78 -16.59 8.96
CA LEU A 165 46.19 -16.32 8.68
C LEU A 165 46.30 -15.02 7.89
N THR A 166 47.22 -14.15 8.29
CA THR A 166 47.64 -13.01 7.48
C THR A 166 48.51 -13.46 6.31
N GLU A 167 48.78 -12.56 5.37
CA GLU A 167 49.61 -12.89 4.20
C GLU A 167 51.05 -13.23 4.60
N ASP A 168 51.62 -12.51 5.57
CA ASP A 168 52.97 -12.76 6.08
C ASP A 168 53.04 -14.10 6.84
N GLU A 169 52.08 -14.37 7.73
CA GLU A 169 52.00 -15.65 8.45
C GLU A 169 51.80 -16.84 7.50
N TRP A 170 51.02 -16.67 6.43
CA TRP A 170 50.86 -17.73 5.43
C TRP A 170 52.17 -17.98 4.67
N LEU A 171 52.90 -16.93 4.28
CA LEU A 171 54.19 -17.06 3.61
C LEU A 171 55.22 -17.77 4.49
N GLU A 172 55.28 -17.44 5.78
CA GLU A 172 56.17 -18.11 6.74
C GLU A 172 55.85 -19.61 6.85
N ILE A 173 54.56 -19.96 6.95
CA ILE A 173 54.10 -21.35 7.04
C ILE A 173 54.31 -22.09 5.72
N GLU A 174 54.10 -21.42 4.58
CA GLU A 174 54.34 -21.97 3.25
C GLU A 174 55.84 -22.29 3.06
N ASP A 175 56.73 -21.39 3.47
CA ASP A 175 58.18 -21.61 3.46
C ASP A 175 58.60 -22.78 4.38
N GLU A 176 57.95 -22.94 5.54
CA GLU A 176 58.18 -24.07 6.45
C GLU A 176 57.71 -25.41 5.87
N ILE A 177 56.56 -25.43 5.17
CA ILE A 177 56.02 -26.64 4.54
C ILE A 177 56.93 -27.14 3.41
N TYR A 178 57.44 -26.22 2.59
CA TYR A 178 58.30 -26.57 1.44
C TYR A 178 59.79 -26.62 1.77
N ALA A 179 60.19 -26.48 3.04
CA ALA A 179 61.57 -26.68 3.47
C ALA A 179 62.01 -28.15 3.27
N GLU A 180 63.26 -28.38 2.86
CA GLU A 180 63.80 -29.73 2.54
C GLU A 180 63.76 -30.74 3.71
N GLU A 181 63.49 -30.28 4.95
CA GLU A 181 63.41 -31.09 6.18
C GLU A 181 61.97 -31.37 6.65
N SER A 182 60.92 -31.03 5.89
CA SER A 182 59.54 -31.21 6.33
C SER A 182 59.05 -32.67 6.22
N GLU A 183 58.51 -33.21 7.32
CA GLU A 183 57.89 -34.56 7.41
C GLU A 183 56.37 -34.52 7.10
N ILE A 184 55.87 -33.50 6.39
CA ILE A 184 54.43 -33.29 6.18
C ILE A 184 53.97 -34.09 4.97
N GLU A 185 53.21 -35.17 5.20
CA GLU A 185 52.61 -35.98 4.12
C GLU A 185 51.30 -35.37 3.58
N ASN A 186 50.49 -34.73 4.44
CA ASN A 186 49.29 -34.00 4.03
C ASN A 186 49.47 -32.48 4.16
N GLU A 187 49.55 -31.81 3.01
CA GLU A 187 49.63 -30.34 2.93
C GLU A 187 48.36 -29.67 3.49
N PRO A 188 48.49 -28.62 4.32
CA PRO A 188 47.34 -27.87 4.80
C PRO A 188 46.66 -27.12 3.67
N VAL A 189 45.33 -27.22 3.61
CA VAL A 189 44.51 -26.52 2.61
C VAL A 189 44.04 -25.20 3.19
N VAL A 190 44.49 -24.11 2.57
CA VAL A 190 44.14 -22.75 2.96
C VAL A 190 43.37 -22.06 1.84
N GLY A 191 42.28 -21.37 2.21
CA GLY A 191 41.40 -20.70 1.28
C GLY A 191 41.26 -19.21 1.56
N ILE A 192 40.83 -18.45 0.56
CA ILE A 192 40.50 -17.03 0.70
C ILE A 192 39.23 -16.65 -0.07
N GLY A 193 38.55 -15.60 0.38
CA GLY A 193 37.37 -15.08 -0.31
C GLY A 193 36.08 -15.85 -0.02
N ALA A 194 35.06 -15.57 -0.82
CA ALA A 194 33.77 -16.24 -0.72
C ALA A 194 33.80 -17.72 -1.16
N GLU A 195 34.85 -18.14 -1.85
CA GLU A 195 35.08 -19.54 -2.26
C GLU A 195 35.44 -20.41 -1.05
N ALA A 196 36.39 -19.96 -0.22
CA ALA A 196 36.70 -20.61 1.05
C ALA A 196 35.50 -20.64 1.99
N LEU A 197 34.71 -19.55 2.01
CA LEU A 197 33.48 -19.48 2.79
C LEU A 197 32.46 -20.53 2.35
N LYS A 198 32.36 -20.79 1.04
CA LYS A 198 31.45 -21.79 0.49
C LYS A 198 31.85 -23.19 0.93
N GLN A 199 33.14 -23.54 0.84
CA GLN A 199 33.67 -24.83 1.31
C GLN A 199 33.40 -25.03 2.80
N LEU A 200 33.71 -24.03 3.64
CA LEU A 200 33.41 -24.10 5.08
C LEU A 200 31.92 -24.28 5.40
N LEU A 201 31.02 -23.85 4.51
CA LEU A 201 29.58 -24.02 4.66
C LEU A 201 29.09 -25.38 4.13
N GLU A 202 29.77 -25.94 3.13
CA GLU A 202 29.53 -27.28 2.57
C GLU A 202 29.97 -28.37 3.55
N ASP A 203 31.08 -28.17 4.25
CA ASP A 203 31.63 -29.11 5.24
C ASP A 203 30.76 -29.22 6.53
N LEU A 204 29.79 -28.32 6.72
CA LEU A 204 28.93 -28.33 7.91
C LEU A 204 27.80 -29.36 7.80
N THR A 205 27.94 -30.47 8.52
CA THR A 205 26.86 -31.43 8.79
C THR A 205 25.88 -30.87 9.81
N LEU A 206 24.79 -30.26 9.33
CA LEU A 206 23.83 -29.53 10.18
C LEU A 206 23.24 -30.37 11.32
N ASP A 207 22.90 -31.64 11.07
CA ASP A 207 22.30 -32.53 12.07
C ASP A 207 23.27 -32.87 13.21
N GLU A 208 24.53 -33.16 12.88
CA GLU A 208 25.58 -33.48 13.86
C GLU A 208 25.91 -32.26 14.72
N VAL A 209 26.07 -31.09 14.09
CA VAL A 209 26.33 -29.83 14.80
C VAL A 209 25.14 -29.46 15.69
N ALA A 210 23.89 -29.75 15.28
CA ALA A 210 22.72 -29.49 16.11
C ALA A 210 22.72 -30.35 17.39
N GLU A 211 23.04 -31.63 17.29
CA GLU A 211 23.14 -32.52 18.47
C GLU A 211 24.29 -32.09 19.41
N GLN A 212 25.48 -31.80 18.86
CA GLN A 212 26.60 -31.28 19.64
C GLN A 212 26.22 -29.99 20.41
N LEU A 213 25.52 -29.07 19.74
CA LEU A 213 25.07 -27.83 20.39
C LEU A 213 24.03 -28.10 21.49
N ARG A 214 23.13 -29.07 21.32
CA ARG A 214 22.14 -29.45 22.35
C ARG A 214 22.84 -29.96 23.61
N GLU A 215 23.91 -30.75 23.47
CA GLU A 215 24.73 -31.22 24.58
C GLU A 215 25.48 -30.06 25.27
N GLU A 216 26.14 -29.19 24.49
CA GLU A 216 26.88 -28.04 25.02
C GLU A 216 25.99 -27.03 25.76
N ILE A 217 24.73 -26.88 25.33
CA ILE A 217 23.74 -26.00 25.97
C ILE A 217 23.41 -26.49 27.39
N ASN A 218 23.40 -27.81 27.62
CA ASN A 218 23.12 -28.39 28.93
C ASN A 218 24.27 -28.14 29.92
N GLY A 219 25.52 -28.13 29.43
CA GLY A 219 26.71 -27.87 30.25
C GLY A 219 27.06 -26.38 30.45
N SER A 220 26.52 -25.48 29.65
CA SER A 220 26.89 -24.06 29.66
C SER A 220 25.91 -23.16 30.44
N LYS A 221 26.41 -22.10 31.08
CA LYS A 221 25.62 -21.10 31.82
C LYS A 221 25.92 -19.68 31.32
N GLY A 222 24.98 -18.75 31.54
CA GLY A 222 25.15 -17.33 31.24
C GLY A 222 25.19 -16.99 29.74
N GLN A 223 26.12 -16.11 29.35
CA GLN A 223 26.21 -15.57 27.98
C GLN A 223 26.58 -16.62 26.93
N LYS A 224 27.42 -17.61 27.27
CA LYS A 224 27.81 -18.70 26.36
C LYS A 224 26.59 -19.52 25.93
N ARG A 225 25.71 -19.85 26.88
CA ARG A 225 24.45 -20.56 26.61
C ARG A 225 23.55 -19.77 25.66
N ALA A 226 23.44 -18.45 25.85
CA ALA A 226 22.65 -17.60 24.96
C ALA A 226 23.20 -17.56 23.51
N LYS A 227 24.53 -17.59 23.33
CA LYS A 227 25.17 -17.68 22.01
C LYS A 227 24.84 -19.02 21.33
N LEU A 228 25.00 -20.13 22.04
CA LEU A 228 24.74 -21.48 21.52
C LEU A 228 23.25 -21.66 21.16
N ILE A 229 22.31 -21.16 21.97
CA ILE A 229 20.87 -21.19 21.65
C ILE A 229 20.58 -20.42 20.36
N LYS A 230 21.19 -19.25 20.15
CA LYS A 230 21.02 -18.48 18.91
C LYS A 230 21.53 -19.26 17.69
N ARG A 231 22.68 -19.94 17.82
CA ARG A 231 23.27 -20.76 16.76
C ARG A 231 22.41 -21.98 16.45
N LEU A 232 22.00 -22.74 17.47
CA LEU A 232 21.11 -23.89 17.33
C LEU A 232 19.79 -23.49 16.65
N ARG A 233 19.19 -22.36 17.04
CA ARG A 233 17.96 -21.87 16.41
C ARG A 233 18.11 -21.60 14.91
N VAL A 234 19.26 -21.08 14.47
CA VAL A 234 19.51 -20.87 13.04
C VAL A 234 19.63 -22.21 12.32
N ILE A 235 20.38 -23.16 12.89
CA ILE A 235 20.57 -24.50 12.31
C ILE A 235 19.25 -25.26 12.22
N ASP A 236 18.46 -25.30 13.30
CA ASP A 236 17.13 -25.94 13.31
C ASP A 236 16.21 -25.35 12.22
N ASN A 237 16.30 -24.04 11.94
CA ASN A 237 15.53 -23.43 10.85
C ASN A 237 16.01 -23.91 9.46
N PHE A 238 17.32 -24.10 9.25
CA PHE A 238 17.85 -24.65 7.99
C PHE A 238 17.41 -26.10 7.80
N ILE A 239 17.46 -26.92 8.86
CA ILE A 239 16.97 -28.31 8.86
C ILE A 239 15.47 -28.35 8.53
N ALA A 240 14.65 -27.55 9.22
CA ALA A 240 13.20 -27.48 9.02
C ALA A 240 12.80 -27.00 7.62
N THR A 241 13.60 -26.14 6.99
CA THR A 241 13.34 -25.64 5.63
C THR A 241 13.97 -26.49 4.53
N SER A 242 14.81 -27.47 4.89
CA SER A 242 15.66 -28.26 4.00
C SER A 242 16.52 -27.38 3.08
N ALA A 243 16.88 -26.18 3.55
CA ALA A 243 17.75 -25.27 2.82
C ALA A 243 19.20 -25.55 3.16
N ARG A 244 20.10 -25.41 2.18
CA ARG A 244 21.53 -25.58 2.41
C ARG A 244 22.22 -24.25 2.73
N PRO A 245 23.17 -24.22 3.69
CA PRO A 245 23.89 -23.00 4.04
C PRO A 245 24.71 -22.41 2.87
N GLU A 246 25.24 -23.28 2.01
CA GLU A 246 26.04 -22.92 0.82
C GLU A 246 25.31 -21.95 -0.13
N TRP A 247 23.96 -21.96 -0.16
CA TRP A 247 23.16 -21.09 -1.03
C TRP A 247 23.21 -19.60 -0.62
N MET A 248 23.80 -19.27 0.53
CA MET A 248 24.11 -17.88 0.87
C MET A 248 25.29 -17.32 0.05
N VAL A 249 26.08 -18.20 -0.58
CA VAL A 249 27.10 -17.86 -1.56
C VAL A 249 26.51 -18.07 -2.96
N LEU A 250 26.55 -17.01 -3.76
CA LEU A 250 25.98 -16.95 -5.09
C LEU A 250 27.04 -17.34 -6.12
N ASP A 251 26.74 -18.37 -6.91
CA ASP A 251 27.46 -18.66 -8.16
C ASP A 251 26.76 -18.01 -9.37
N VAL A 252 25.46 -17.73 -9.24
CA VAL A 252 24.61 -17.21 -10.30
C VAL A 252 23.74 -16.07 -9.76
N ILE A 253 23.71 -14.95 -10.49
CA ILE A 253 22.90 -13.78 -10.12
C ILE A 253 21.70 -13.65 -11.05
N PRO A 254 20.47 -13.52 -10.54
CA PRO A 254 19.30 -13.23 -11.36
C PRO A 254 19.33 -11.79 -11.90
N VAL A 255 18.99 -11.65 -13.18
CA VAL A 255 18.78 -10.37 -13.85
C VAL A 255 17.29 -10.10 -13.95
N ILE A 256 16.84 -9.02 -13.33
CA ILE A 256 15.44 -8.59 -13.36
C ILE A 256 15.00 -8.26 -14.80
N PRO A 257 13.73 -8.54 -15.17
CA PRO A 257 13.19 -8.23 -16.49
C PRO A 257 13.37 -6.74 -16.89
N PRO A 258 13.69 -6.44 -18.16
CA PRO A 258 14.03 -5.08 -18.62
C PRO A 258 12.94 -4.03 -18.36
N ASP A 259 11.68 -4.40 -18.46
CA ASP A 259 10.56 -3.46 -18.25
C ASP A 259 10.44 -2.99 -16.79
N LEU A 260 11.02 -3.72 -15.83
CA LEU A 260 11.12 -3.29 -14.44
C LEU A 260 12.31 -2.36 -14.19
N ARG A 261 13.23 -2.24 -15.17
CA ARG A 261 14.42 -1.37 -15.17
C ARG A 261 14.50 -0.58 -16.50
N PRO A 262 13.49 0.22 -16.83
CA PRO A 262 13.34 0.80 -18.17
C PRO A 262 14.47 1.79 -18.50
N MET A 263 14.72 1.92 -19.81
CA MET A 263 15.49 2.99 -20.40
C MET A 263 14.55 3.78 -21.31
N VAL A 264 14.36 5.06 -21.02
CA VAL A 264 13.41 5.93 -21.72
C VAL A 264 14.19 7.03 -22.43
N GLN A 265 13.90 7.23 -23.71
CA GLN A 265 14.44 8.35 -24.47
C GLN A 265 13.69 9.62 -24.07
N LEU A 266 14.43 10.66 -23.73
CA LEU A 266 13.92 12.01 -23.49
C LEU A 266 14.00 12.83 -24.76
N ASP A 267 13.19 13.89 -24.82
CA ASP A 267 13.27 14.90 -25.87
C ASP A 267 14.69 15.48 -25.94
N GLY A 268 15.27 15.53 -27.13
CA GLY A 268 16.67 15.93 -27.35
C GLY A 268 17.68 14.78 -27.41
N GLY A 269 17.24 13.53 -27.54
CA GLY A 269 18.12 12.38 -27.82
C GLY A 269 18.91 11.86 -26.61
N ARG A 270 18.61 12.36 -25.41
CA ARG A 270 19.17 11.85 -24.15
C ARG A 270 18.40 10.62 -23.69
N PHE A 271 19.04 9.78 -22.88
CA PHE A 271 18.42 8.60 -22.29
C PHE A 271 18.38 8.74 -20.78
N ALA A 272 17.19 8.53 -20.20
CA ALA A 272 17.01 8.28 -18.78
C ALA A 272 17.09 6.77 -18.55
N THR A 273 18.02 6.33 -17.71
CA THR A 273 18.22 4.91 -17.41
C THR A 273 17.92 4.65 -15.94
N SER A 274 17.38 3.47 -15.63
CA SER A 274 17.27 3.02 -14.24
C SER A 274 18.67 2.75 -13.66
N ASP A 275 18.92 3.22 -12.42
CA ASP A 275 20.16 3.02 -11.66
C ASP A 275 20.60 1.54 -11.61
N LEU A 276 19.65 0.60 -11.60
CA LEU A 276 19.94 -0.84 -11.63
C LEU A 276 20.75 -1.27 -12.86
N ASN A 277 20.51 -0.66 -14.03
CA ASN A 277 21.23 -1.02 -15.25
C ASN A 277 22.73 -0.68 -15.11
N ASP A 278 23.06 0.41 -14.42
CA ASP A 278 24.46 0.76 -14.14
C ASP A 278 25.11 -0.20 -13.15
N LEU A 279 24.38 -0.66 -12.13
CA LEU A 279 24.87 -1.65 -11.18
C LEU A 279 25.09 -3.01 -11.86
N TYR A 280 24.13 -3.50 -12.64
CA TYR A 280 24.29 -4.73 -13.43
C TYR A 280 25.46 -4.64 -14.42
N ARG A 281 25.60 -3.49 -15.10
CA ARG A 281 26.72 -3.25 -16.03
C ARG A 281 28.07 -3.34 -15.34
N ARG A 282 28.19 -2.82 -14.10
CA ARG A 282 29.41 -2.95 -13.31
C ARG A 282 29.71 -4.41 -12.97
N VAL A 283 28.73 -5.17 -12.52
CA VAL A 283 28.88 -6.61 -12.24
C VAL A 283 29.38 -7.38 -13.47
N ILE A 284 28.71 -7.21 -14.62
CA ILE A 284 29.08 -7.89 -15.88
C ILE A 284 30.50 -7.50 -16.32
N ASN A 285 30.85 -6.21 -16.26
CA ASN A 285 32.19 -5.74 -16.63
C ASN A 285 33.29 -6.36 -15.76
N ARG A 286 33.06 -6.44 -14.45
CA ARG A 286 34.00 -7.06 -13.49
C ARG A 286 34.10 -8.58 -13.72
N ASN A 287 32.96 -9.23 -13.92
CA ASN A 287 32.90 -10.66 -14.19
C ASN A 287 33.64 -11.05 -15.48
N ASN A 288 33.40 -10.32 -16.58
CA ASN A 288 34.06 -10.56 -17.86
C ASN A 288 35.55 -10.19 -17.83
N ARG A 289 35.95 -9.26 -16.96
CA ARG A 289 37.36 -8.96 -16.73
C ARG A 289 38.04 -10.08 -15.94
N LEU A 290 37.39 -10.59 -14.89
CA LEU A 290 37.88 -11.70 -14.09
C LEU A 290 38.05 -12.97 -14.93
N ALA A 291 37.05 -13.32 -15.74
CA ALA A 291 37.12 -14.48 -16.64
C ALA A 291 38.33 -14.39 -17.60
N ARG A 292 38.54 -13.22 -18.22
CA ARG A 292 39.72 -12.99 -19.09
C ARG A 292 41.05 -13.07 -18.33
N LEU A 293 41.11 -12.59 -17.09
CA LEU A 293 42.32 -12.69 -16.27
C LEU A 293 42.64 -14.14 -15.90
N GLN A 294 41.61 -14.97 -15.64
CA GLN A 294 41.77 -16.40 -15.39
C GLN A 294 42.22 -17.15 -16.66
N GLU A 295 41.67 -16.82 -17.83
CA GLU A 295 42.09 -17.40 -19.12
C GLU A 295 43.56 -17.10 -19.45
N ILE A 296 44.04 -15.90 -19.09
CA ILE A 296 45.42 -15.48 -19.34
C ILE A 296 46.38 -15.97 -18.23
N LEU A 297 45.86 -16.65 -17.19
CA LEU A 297 46.63 -17.08 -16.01
C LEU A 297 47.40 -15.90 -15.38
N ALA A 298 46.71 -14.78 -15.20
CA ALA A 298 47.30 -13.60 -14.57
C ALA A 298 47.72 -13.89 -13.11
N PRO A 299 48.73 -13.18 -12.56
CA PRO A 299 49.17 -13.36 -11.19
C PRO A 299 48.02 -13.27 -10.17
N GLU A 300 48.10 -14.09 -9.11
CA GLU A 300 47.01 -14.24 -8.14
C GLU A 300 46.59 -12.92 -7.48
N ILE A 301 47.52 -12.02 -7.19
CA ILE A 301 47.23 -10.70 -6.59
C ILE A 301 46.22 -9.92 -7.45
N ILE A 302 46.38 -9.96 -8.78
CA ILE A 302 45.48 -9.26 -9.71
C ILE A 302 44.12 -9.94 -9.74
N VAL A 303 44.09 -11.28 -9.76
CA VAL A 303 42.87 -12.08 -9.74
C VAL A 303 42.09 -11.85 -8.45
N ARG A 304 42.76 -11.86 -7.28
CA ARG A 304 42.17 -11.58 -5.96
C ARG A 304 41.58 -10.19 -5.88
N ASN A 305 42.30 -9.17 -6.36
CA ASN A 305 41.77 -7.82 -6.39
C ASN A 305 40.51 -7.72 -7.29
N GLU A 306 40.49 -8.40 -8.44
CA GLU A 306 39.30 -8.40 -9.30
C GLU A 306 38.14 -9.23 -8.69
N LYS A 307 38.41 -10.35 -8.00
CA LYS A 307 37.41 -11.10 -7.21
C LYS A 307 36.81 -10.19 -6.11
N ARG A 308 37.63 -9.42 -5.39
CA ARG A 308 37.18 -8.43 -4.40
C ARG A 308 36.29 -7.34 -5.03
N MET A 309 36.70 -6.79 -6.18
CA MET A 309 35.91 -5.78 -6.90
C MET A 309 34.59 -6.34 -7.43
N LEU A 310 34.55 -7.63 -7.81
CA LEU A 310 33.32 -8.32 -8.19
C LEU A 310 32.38 -8.46 -6.99
N GLN A 311 32.89 -8.90 -5.84
CA GLN A 311 32.13 -8.96 -4.58
C GLN A 311 31.51 -7.60 -4.24
N GLU A 312 32.30 -6.52 -4.27
CA GLU A 312 31.80 -5.16 -4.00
C GLU A 312 30.76 -4.68 -5.03
N ALA A 313 30.89 -5.06 -6.29
CA ALA A 313 29.91 -4.73 -7.33
C ALA A 313 28.57 -5.42 -7.08
N VAL A 314 28.59 -6.68 -6.62
CA VAL A 314 27.38 -7.45 -6.27
C VAL A 314 26.77 -6.94 -4.97
N ASP A 315 27.60 -6.59 -3.98
CA ASP A 315 27.13 -5.94 -2.75
C ASP A 315 26.36 -4.66 -3.08
N ALA A 316 26.91 -3.80 -3.95
CA ALA A 316 26.25 -2.57 -4.39
C ALA A 316 24.98 -2.80 -5.23
N LEU A 317 24.91 -3.91 -5.99
CA LEU A 317 23.72 -4.29 -6.74
C LEU A 317 22.56 -4.66 -5.79
N ILE A 318 22.86 -5.45 -4.77
CA ILE A 318 21.86 -5.96 -3.82
C ILE A 318 21.47 -4.86 -2.81
N ASP A 319 22.46 -4.25 -2.16
CA ASP A 319 22.27 -3.30 -1.05
C ASP A 319 23.41 -2.25 -1.02
N ASN A 320 23.19 -1.15 -1.73
CA ASN A 320 24.21 -0.10 -1.91
C ASN A 320 24.36 0.75 -0.65
N GLY A 321 25.55 0.73 -0.05
CA GLY A 321 25.88 1.52 1.15
C GLY A 321 25.96 0.72 2.43
N ARG A 322 25.59 -0.57 2.41
CA ARG A 322 25.75 -1.46 3.56
C ARG A 322 27.22 -1.74 3.91
N ARG A 323 28.11 -1.64 2.94
CA ARG A 323 29.56 -1.69 3.13
C ARG A 323 30.23 -0.43 2.59
N GLY A 324 30.94 0.26 3.45
CA GLY A 324 31.83 1.36 3.08
C GLY A 324 31.09 2.51 2.39
N ARG A 325 31.71 3.05 1.33
CA ARG A 325 31.18 4.20 0.60
C ARG A 325 30.17 3.75 -0.46
N THR A 326 29.01 4.40 -0.48
CA THR A 326 27.99 4.18 -1.51
C THR A 326 28.54 4.42 -2.90
N VAL A 327 28.17 3.54 -3.83
CA VAL A 327 28.43 3.74 -5.24
C VAL A 327 27.57 4.90 -5.76
N VAL A 328 28.23 5.91 -6.32
CA VAL A 328 27.57 7.12 -6.86
C VAL A 328 27.52 7.11 -8.39
N GLY A 329 26.48 7.76 -8.92
CA GLY A 329 26.31 8.05 -10.35
C GLY A 329 26.89 9.40 -10.77
N ALA A 330 26.55 9.85 -11.98
CA ALA A 330 27.10 11.06 -12.61
C ALA A 330 26.88 12.37 -11.82
N ASN A 331 25.89 12.44 -10.93
CA ASN A 331 25.58 13.62 -10.12
C ASN A 331 25.96 13.47 -8.64
N ASN A 332 26.93 12.60 -8.31
CA ASN A 332 27.27 12.23 -6.92
C ASN A 332 26.09 11.68 -6.09
N ARG A 333 24.94 11.42 -6.72
CA ARG A 333 23.80 10.75 -6.09
C ARG A 333 24.12 9.27 -5.92
N PRO A 334 23.84 8.65 -4.76
CA PRO A 334 23.93 7.19 -4.62
C PRO A 334 22.95 6.51 -5.59
N LEU A 335 23.43 5.44 -6.23
CA LEU A 335 22.59 4.61 -7.09
C LEU A 335 21.63 3.78 -6.23
N LYS A 336 20.37 3.68 -6.65
CA LYS A 336 19.38 2.82 -5.96
C LYS A 336 19.63 1.34 -6.27
N SER A 337 19.79 0.54 -5.22
CA SER A 337 19.98 -0.91 -5.26
C SER A 337 18.64 -1.68 -5.34
N LEU A 338 18.71 -3.01 -5.42
CA LEU A 338 17.53 -3.87 -5.36
C LEU A 338 16.77 -3.73 -4.04
N SER A 339 17.49 -3.63 -2.91
CA SER A 339 16.89 -3.42 -1.59
C SER A 339 16.14 -2.08 -1.50
N ASP A 340 16.74 -1.00 -2.02
CA ASP A 340 16.14 0.35 -2.01
C ASP A 340 14.83 0.46 -2.80
N ILE A 341 14.62 -0.40 -3.80
CA ILE A 341 13.38 -0.44 -4.58
C ILE A 341 12.24 -1.04 -3.76
N ILE A 342 12.58 -1.89 -2.79
CA ILE A 342 11.62 -2.57 -1.93
C ILE A 342 11.33 -1.73 -0.69
N GLU A 343 12.38 -1.16 -0.09
CA GLU A 343 12.33 -0.44 1.18
C GLU A 343 11.98 1.05 1.06
N GLY A 344 11.62 1.65 2.21
CA GLY A 344 11.37 3.09 2.32
C GLY A 344 9.99 3.55 1.86
N LYS A 345 9.75 4.87 1.96
CA LYS A 345 8.46 5.50 1.60
C LYS A 345 8.14 5.41 0.10
N GLN A 346 9.19 5.48 -0.73
CA GLN A 346 9.13 5.37 -2.19
C GLN A 346 9.32 3.92 -2.66
N GLY A 347 9.46 2.97 -1.73
CA GLY A 347 9.60 1.55 -2.03
C GLY A 347 8.30 0.94 -2.51
N ARG A 348 8.40 -0.17 -3.23
CA ARG A 348 7.26 -0.85 -3.87
C ARG A 348 6.18 -1.27 -2.87
N PHE A 349 6.54 -1.72 -1.66
CA PHE A 349 5.55 -2.13 -0.67
C PHE A 349 4.63 -0.98 -0.25
N ARG A 350 5.19 0.19 0.07
CA ARG A 350 4.40 1.33 0.56
C ARG A 350 3.72 2.10 -0.56
N GLN A 351 4.44 2.40 -1.63
CA GLN A 351 3.95 3.31 -2.67
C GLN A 351 3.12 2.61 -3.75
N ASN A 352 3.36 1.32 -4.02
CA ASN A 352 2.76 0.63 -5.16
C ASN A 352 1.83 -0.52 -4.75
N LEU A 353 2.02 -1.12 -3.56
CA LEU A 353 1.14 -2.19 -3.08
C LEU A 353 0.04 -1.64 -2.17
N LEU A 354 0.40 -0.89 -1.12
CA LEU A 354 -0.57 -0.31 -0.19
C LEU A 354 -1.31 0.91 -0.76
N GLY A 355 -0.60 1.79 -1.47
CA GLY A 355 -1.18 2.89 -2.23
C GLY A 355 -1.13 2.60 -3.72
N LYS A 356 -2.19 2.94 -4.46
CA LYS A 356 -2.19 2.90 -5.94
C LYS A 356 -2.97 4.08 -6.49
N ARG A 357 -2.59 4.51 -7.69
CA ARG A 357 -3.47 5.35 -8.51
C ARG A 357 -4.59 4.46 -9.03
N VAL A 358 -5.81 4.94 -8.93
CA VAL A 358 -7.02 4.19 -9.30
C VAL A 358 -7.74 4.94 -10.41
N ASP A 359 -8.23 4.20 -11.39
CA ASP A 359 -9.14 4.72 -12.41
C ASP A 359 -10.51 5.05 -11.79
N TYR A 360 -11.40 5.69 -12.55
CA TYR A 360 -12.74 6.09 -12.08
C TYR A 360 -12.71 6.95 -10.81
N SER A 361 -11.72 7.86 -10.77
CA SER A 361 -11.56 8.81 -9.68
C SER A 361 -11.38 10.24 -10.19
N GLY A 362 -11.81 11.20 -9.38
CA GLY A 362 -11.76 12.63 -9.67
C GLY A 362 -11.39 13.42 -8.43
N ARG A 363 -11.09 14.71 -8.59
CA ARG A 363 -10.86 15.63 -7.47
C ARG A 363 -11.39 17.01 -7.84
N SER A 364 -12.07 17.67 -6.91
CA SER A 364 -12.40 19.10 -7.03
C SER A 364 -12.49 19.75 -5.66
N VAL A 365 -12.57 21.08 -5.67
CA VAL A 365 -12.81 21.93 -4.49
C VAL A 365 -14.22 21.66 -3.97
N ILE A 366 -14.38 21.70 -2.64
CA ILE A 366 -15.68 21.53 -1.99
C ILE A 366 -16.32 22.88 -1.67
N VAL A 367 -17.65 22.92 -1.72
CA VAL A 367 -18.50 24.06 -1.35
C VAL A 367 -19.65 23.54 -0.49
N VAL A 368 -20.19 24.40 0.37
CA VAL A 368 -21.32 24.04 1.25
C VAL A 368 -22.60 23.80 0.44
N GLY A 369 -23.29 22.69 0.71
CA GLY A 369 -24.57 22.33 0.10
C GLY A 369 -25.67 22.17 1.16
N PRO A 370 -26.22 23.27 1.72
CA PRO A 370 -27.14 23.21 2.85
C PRO A 370 -28.52 22.63 2.49
N LYS A 371 -28.87 22.59 1.19
CA LYS A 371 -30.14 22.03 0.69
C LYS A 371 -30.08 20.51 0.45
N LEU A 372 -28.90 19.91 0.58
CA LEU A 372 -28.71 18.49 0.36
C LEU A 372 -29.24 17.71 1.58
N LYS A 373 -29.65 16.46 1.36
CA LYS A 373 -29.83 15.53 2.47
C LYS A 373 -28.46 15.02 2.93
N MET A 374 -28.39 14.52 4.16
CA MET A 374 -27.15 14.03 4.75
C MET A 374 -26.45 12.93 3.95
N HIS A 375 -27.21 12.04 3.30
CA HIS A 375 -26.68 10.98 2.44
C HIS A 375 -26.38 11.44 1.01
N GLN A 376 -26.65 12.71 0.66
CA GLN A 376 -26.48 13.23 -0.70
C GLN A 376 -25.24 14.11 -0.81
N CYS A 377 -24.63 14.13 -1.99
CA CYS A 377 -23.59 15.09 -2.34
C CYS A 377 -23.83 15.68 -3.73
N GLY A 378 -23.43 16.92 -3.94
CA GLY A 378 -23.51 17.54 -5.26
C GLY A 378 -22.28 17.20 -6.10
N LEU A 379 -22.48 16.51 -7.23
CA LEU A 379 -21.43 16.16 -8.17
C LEU A 379 -21.50 17.06 -9.41
N PRO A 380 -20.41 17.77 -9.78
CA PRO A 380 -20.35 18.56 -11.00
C PRO A 380 -20.65 17.74 -12.25
N LYS A 381 -21.48 18.29 -13.15
CA LYS A 381 -21.85 17.66 -14.42
C LYS A 381 -20.63 17.23 -15.26
N GLU A 382 -19.66 18.12 -15.45
CA GLU A 382 -18.42 17.82 -16.21
C GLU A 382 -17.66 16.61 -15.62
N MET A 383 -17.55 16.56 -14.28
CA MET A 383 -16.87 15.46 -13.60
C MET A 383 -17.65 14.15 -13.70
N ALA A 384 -18.98 14.22 -13.52
CA ALA A 384 -19.85 13.06 -13.58
C ALA A 384 -19.82 12.38 -14.96
N ILE A 385 -19.82 13.16 -16.05
CA ILE A 385 -19.73 12.64 -17.42
C ILE A 385 -18.46 11.80 -17.62
N GLU A 386 -17.31 12.28 -17.14
CA GLU A 386 -16.03 11.56 -17.28
C GLU A 386 -15.96 10.31 -16.40
N LEU A 387 -16.42 10.41 -15.14
CA LEU A 387 -16.43 9.29 -14.21
C LEU A 387 -17.35 8.15 -14.67
N PHE A 388 -18.54 8.48 -15.19
CA PHE A 388 -19.55 7.51 -15.59
C PHE A 388 -19.56 7.24 -17.10
N GLN A 389 -18.55 7.70 -17.84
CA GLN A 389 -18.51 7.65 -19.31
C GLN A 389 -18.86 6.26 -19.90
N PRO A 390 -18.31 5.13 -19.40
CA PRO A 390 -18.62 3.82 -19.97
C PRO A 390 -20.09 3.41 -19.77
N PHE A 391 -20.68 3.77 -18.62
CA PHE A 391 -22.07 3.47 -18.29
C PHE A 391 -23.03 4.27 -19.16
N VAL A 392 -22.73 5.55 -19.37
CA VAL A 392 -23.48 6.43 -20.28
C VAL A 392 -23.43 5.90 -21.72
N ILE A 393 -22.25 5.54 -22.22
CA ILE A 393 -22.10 4.96 -23.57
C ILE A 393 -22.95 3.69 -23.72
N HIS A 394 -22.90 2.80 -22.73
CA HIS A 394 -23.67 1.55 -22.76
C HIS A 394 -25.18 1.83 -22.76
N ARG A 395 -25.65 2.79 -21.95
CA ARG A 395 -27.07 3.17 -21.86
C ARG A 395 -27.58 3.82 -23.14
N LEU A 396 -26.81 4.73 -23.74
CA LEU A 396 -27.11 5.38 -25.03
C LEU A 396 -27.31 4.36 -26.17
N ILE A 397 -26.46 3.33 -26.21
CA ILE A 397 -26.56 2.25 -27.21
C ILE A 397 -27.81 1.39 -26.93
N ARG A 398 -28.06 1.07 -25.65
CA ARG A 398 -29.22 0.23 -25.27
C ARG A 398 -30.57 0.91 -25.56
N GLN A 399 -30.64 2.24 -25.44
CA GLN A 399 -31.83 3.03 -25.77
C GLN A 399 -31.95 3.33 -27.27
N ASN A 400 -31.05 2.81 -28.12
CA ASN A 400 -30.98 3.07 -29.57
C ASN A 400 -30.86 4.55 -29.96
N ILE A 401 -30.36 5.41 -29.06
CA ILE A 401 -30.01 6.81 -29.37
C ILE A 401 -28.79 6.82 -30.29
N VAL A 402 -27.89 5.84 -30.11
CA VAL A 402 -26.62 5.75 -30.84
C VAL A 402 -26.30 4.33 -31.25
N ASN A 403 -25.86 4.14 -32.50
CA ASN A 403 -25.54 2.81 -33.02
C ASN A 403 -24.11 2.33 -32.67
N ASN A 404 -23.17 3.25 -32.44
CA ASN A 404 -21.74 2.94 -32.30
C ASN A 404 -21.09 3.67 -31.12
N ILE A 405 -20.12 3.03 -30.46
CA ILE A 405 -19.33 3.60 -29.36
C ILE A 405 -18.64 4.93 -29.77
N LYS A 406 -18.13 5.01 -31.01
CA LYS A 406 -17.48 6.23 -31.51
C LYS A 406 -18.46 7.40 -31.64
N ALA A 407 -19.68 7.12 -32.08
CA ALA A 407 -20.72 8.14 -32.18
C ALA A 407 -21.15 8.59 -30.78
N ALA A 408 -21.22 7.67 -29.81
CA ALA A 408 -21.58 7.99 -28.42
C ALA A 408 -20.52 8.90 -27.79
N LYS A 409 -19.23 8.61 -27.99
CA LYS A 409 -18.14 9.49 -27.57
C LYS A 409 -18.23 10.90 -28.19
N LYS A 410 -18.64 10.99 -29.46
CA LYS A 410 -18.80 12.28 -30.14
C LYS A 410 -19.97 13.10 -29.59
N LEU A 411 -21.09 12.45 -29.21
CA LEU A 411 -22.23 13.11 -28.56
C LEU A 411 -21.87 13.56 -27.14
N ILE A 412 -21.17 12.72 -26.38
CA ILE A 412 -20.68 13.07 -25.04
C ILE A 412 -19.76 14.30 -25.11
N GLN A 413 -18.86 14.37 -26.10
CA GLN A 413 -17.98 15.54 -26.30
C GLN A 413 -18.73 16.83 -26.68
N ARG A 414 -19.92 16.71 -27.28
CA ARG A 414 -20.77 17.87 -27.62
C ARG A 414 -21.63 18.33 -26.43
N ALA A 415 -21.74 17.51 -25.38
CA ALA A 415 -22.55 17.76 -24.21
C ALA A 415 -24.04 18.02 -24.54
N ASP A 416 -24.60 17.18 -25.44
CA ASP A 416 -26.01 17.27 -25.84
C ASP A 416 -26.96 16.97 -24.64
N ASP A 417 -28.12 17.62 -24.58
CA ASP A 417 -29.07 17.49 -23.46
C ASP A 417 -29.56 16.04 -23.23
N GLU A 418 -29.69 15.25 -24.30
CA GLU A 418 -30.04 13.83 -24.22
C GLU A 418 -29.03 13.04 -23.36
N VAL A 419 -27.75 13.37 -23.45
CA VAL A 419 -26.70 12.72 -22.66
C VAL A 419 -26.87 13.04 -21.18
N MET A 420 -27.31 14.25 -20.85
CA MET A 420 -27.52 14.68 -19.46
C MET A 420 -28.70 13.96 -18.81
N GLN A 421 -29.78 13.74 -19.56
CA GLN A 421 -30.90 12.94 -19.09
C GLN A 421 -30.47 11.49 -18.81
N VAL A 422 -29.72 10.90 -19.74
CA VAL A 422 -29.19 9.53 -19.57
C VAL A 422 -28.20 9.44 -18.42
N LEU A 423 -27.38 10.47 -18.21
CA LEU A 423 -26.46 10.56 -17.09
C LEU A 423 -27.22 10.58 -15.75
N GLN A 424 -28.30 11.36 -15.65
CA GLN A 424 -29.13 11.41 -14.45
C GLN A 424 -29.72 10.03 -14.12
N GLU A 425 -30.21 9.27 -15.12
CA GLU A 425 -30.69 7.89 -14.93
C GLU A 425 -29.60 6.92 -14.46
N VAL A 426 -28.36 7.10 -14.93
CA VAL A 426 -27.23 6.21 -14.58
C VAL A 426 -26.74 6.47 -13.15
N ILE A 427 -26.81 7.73 -12.73
CA ILE A 427 -26.34 8.20 -11.42
C ILE A 427 -27.33 7.84 -10.31
N GLU A 428 -28.63 7.82 -10.64
CA GLU A 428 -29.67 7.43 -9.70
C GLU A 428 -29.45 6.01 -9.17
N GLY A 429 -29.31 5.88 -7.86
CA GLY A 429 -29.03 4.59 -7.22
C GLY A 429 -27.56 4.14 -7.25
N HIS A 430 -26.63 4.91 -7.82
CA HIS A 430 -25.20 4.59 -7.85
C HIS A 430 -24.41 5.42 -6.83
N PRO A 431 -24.03 4.88 -5.65
CA PRO A 431 -23.31 5.65 -4.64
C PRO A 431 -21.88 5.99 -5.10
N ILE A 432 -21.37 7.15 -4.68
CA ILE A 432 -19.97 7.54 -4.84
C ILE A 432 -19.30 7.67 -3.47
N MET A 433 -17.99 7.46 -3.41
CA MET A 433 -17.20 7.68 -2.19
C MET A 433 -16.46 9.00 -2.27
N LEU A 434 -16.59 9.83 -1.24
CA LEU A 434 -15.81 11.04 -1.04
C LEU A 434 -14.70 10.78 -0.03
N ASN A 435 -13.51 11.29 -0.29
CA ASN A 435 -12.34 11.17 0.57
C ASN A 435 -11.60 12.50 0.67
N ARG A 436 -11.24 12.90 1.89
CA ARG A 436 -10.34 14.03 2.15
C ARG A 436 -9.03 13.54 2.74
N ALA A 437 -7.92 13.97 2.16
CA ALA A 437 -6.59 13.69 2.68
C ALA A 437 -6.15 14.81 3.65
N PRO A 438 -5.50 14.49 4.78
CA PRO A 438 -5.13 13.16 5.25
C PRO A 438 -6.31 12.39 5.89
N THR A 439 -6.44 11.10 5.56
CA THR A 439 -7.46 10.22 6.14
C THR A 439 -6.97 9.68 7.49
N LEU A 440 -7.43 10.27 8.60
CA LEU A 440 -7.00 9.90 9.96
C LEU A 440 -7.77 8.70 10.53
N HIS A 441 -9.04 8.58 10.17
CA HIS A 441 -9.94 7.51 10.62
C HIS A 441 -10.92 7.14 9.51
N ARG A 442 -11.67 6.05 9.70
CA ARG A 442 -12.57 5.50 8.66
C ARG A 442 -13.57 6.53 8.11
N LEU A 443 -14.08 7.43 8.95
CA LEU A 443 -15.04 8.46 8.52
C LEU A 443 -14.45 9.54 7.60
N GLY A 444 -13.13 9.56 7.39
CA GLY A 444 -12.52 10.38 6.35
C GLY A 444 -12.81 9.87 4.93
N ILE A 445 -13.49 8.72 4.81
CA ILE A 445 -14.08 8.21 3.57
C ILE A 445 -15.54 7.83 3.86
N GLN A 446 -16.48 8.44 3.15
CA GLN A 446 -17.90 8.10 3.25
C GLN A 446 -18.55 8.02 1.87
N ALA A 447 -19.62 7.24 1.79
CA ALA A 447 -20.43 7.12 0.60
C ALA A 447 -21.60 8.10 0.63
N PHE A 448 -21.93 8.61 -0.55
CA PHE A 448 -23.01 9.55 -0.79
C PHE A 448 -23.74 9.19 -2.09
N GLU A 449 -25.01 9.54 -2.14
CA GLU A 449 -25.79 9.55 -3.37
C GLU A 449 -25.49 10.85 -4.16
N PRO A 450 -24.91 10.74 -5.36
CA PRO A 450 -24.60 11.90 -6.19
C PRO A 450 -25.88 12.57 -6.73
N LYS A 451 -25.95 13.89 -6.58
CA LYS A 451 -26.92 14.76 -7.25
C LYS A 451 -26.19 15.67 -8.22
N LEU A 452 -26.63 15.71 -9.48
CA LEU A 452 -26.00 16.59 -10.46
C LEU A 452 -26.19 18.06 -10.09
N VAL A 453 -25.08 18.80 -10.07
CA VAL A 453 -25.07 20.25 -9.80
C VAL A 453 -24.38 21.01 -10.92
N ASP A 454 -24.80 22.24 -11.12
CA ASP A 454 -24.14 23.19 -12.00
C ASP A 454 -22.88 23.77 -11.35
N GLY A 455 -21.87 24.03 -12.16
CA GLY A 455 -20.54 24.48 -11.72
C GLY A 455 -19.51 23.36 -11.68
N ARG A 456 -18.37 23.63 -11.03
CA ARG A 456 -17.20 22.73 -10.97
C ARG A 456 -16.86 22.23 -9.57
N ALA A 457 -17.52 22.74 -8.54
CA ALA A 457 -17.25 22.39 -7.16
C ALA A 457 -18.18 21.28 -6.66
N ILE A 458 -17.66 20.41 -5.80
CA ILE A 458 -18.45 19.37 -5.14
C ILE A 458 -19.23 20.02 -4.00
N GLN A 459 -20.53 19.80 -3.92
CA GLN A 459 -21.31 20.29 -2.79
C GLN A 459 -21.36 19.24 -1.68
N LEU A 460 -20.96 19.62 -0.47
CA LEU A 460 -20.93 18.76 0.70
C LEU A 460 -21.94 19.22 1.75
N HIS A 461 -22.58 18.26 2.42
CA HIS A 461 -23.47 18.56 3.53
C HIS A 461 -22.67 19.09 4.74
N PRO A 462 -23.06 20.22 5.36
CA PRO A 462 -22.27 20.83 6.44
C PRO A 462 -22.09 19.93 7.68
N LEU A 463 -23.08 19.09 8.01
CA LEU A 463 -23.01 18.16 9.15
C LEU A 463 -21.91 17.08 9.02
N VAL A 464 -21.44 16.75 7.80
CA VAL A 464 -20.37 15.74 7.63
C VAL A 464 -18.98 16.36 7.69
N CYS A 465 -18.85 17.69 7.63
CA CYS A 465 -17.56 18.38 7.65
C CYS A 465 -16.66 18.02 8.86
N PRO A 466 -17.18 17.90 10.10
CA PRO A 466 -16.36 17.49 11.24
C PRO A 466 -15.71 16.11 11.04
N ALA A 467 -16.42 15.16 10.43
CA ALA A 467 -15.90 13.83 10.16
C ALA A 467 -14.76 13.83 9.12
N PHE A 468 -14.78 14.75 8.16
CA PHE A 468 -13.68 14.91 7.21
C PHE A 468 -12.59 15.87 7.70
N ASN A 469 -12.83 16.54 8.85
CA ASN A 469 -12.09 17.71 9.30
C ASN A 469 -11.98 18.77 8.19
N ALA A 470 -13.05 18.94 7.41
CA ALA A 470 -13.07 19.74 6.19
C ALA A 470 -13.59 21.16 6.46
N ASP A 471 -12.97 22.13 5.81
CA ASP A 471 -13.43 23.51 5.74
C ASP A 471 -13.69 23.90 4.27
N PHE A 472 -14.11 25.15 4.04
CA PHE A 472 -14.51 25.63 2.72
C PHE A 472 -13.60 26.76 2.21
N ASP A 473 -12.31 26.74 2.56
CA ASP A 473 -11.33 27.78 2.22
C ASP A 473 -10.51 27.49 0.94
N GLY A 474 -10.83 26.40 0.24
CA GLY A 474 -10.07 25.89 -0.90
C GLY A 474 -9.75 24.39 -0.82
N ASP A 475 -10.15 23.77 0.29
CA ASP A 475 -10.12 22.33 0.52
C ASP A 475 -10.65 21.51 -0.68
N GLN A 476 -9.99 20.38 -0.93
CA GLN A 476 -10.29 19.49 -2.05
C GLN A 476 -10.62 18.08 -1.58
N MET A 477 -11.63 17.47 -2.21
CA MET A 477 -11.99 16.08 -1.97
C MET A 477 -11.82 15.25 -3.23
N ALA A 478 -11.37 14.01 -3.04
CA ALA A 478 -11.34 12.99 -4.08
C ALA A 478 -12.69 12.26 -4.13
N VAL A 479 -13.13 11.95 -5.35
CA VAL A 479 -14.32 11.16 -5.65
C VAL A 479 -13.87 9.82 -6.21
N HIS A 480 -14.48 8.73 -5.77
CA HIS A 480 -14.25 7.39 -6.29
C HIS A 480 -15.59 6.71 -6.61
N VAL A 481 -15.69 6.08 -7.78
CA VAL A 481 -16.90 5.37 -8.21
C VAL A 481 -16.75 3.86 -7.99
N PRO A 482 -17.51 3.23 -7.07
CA PRO A 482 -17.53 1.78 -6.91
C PRO A 482 -18.17 1.12 -8.14
N LEU A 483 -17.47 0.21 -8.81
CA LEU A 483 -17.96 -0.40 -10.06
C LEU A 483 -18.71 -1.72 -9.82
N ALA A 484 -18.13 -2.61 -9.02
CA ALA A 484 -18.71 -3.92 -8.70
C ALA A 484 -19.98 -3.77 -7.83
N ILE A 485 -20.91 -4.71 -7.96
CA ILE A 485 -22.19 -4.68 -7.22
C ILE A 485 -21.92 -4.83 -5.72
N GLU A 486 -20.94 -5.66 -5.36
CA GLU A 486 -20.47 -5.88 -4.00
C GLU A 486 -19.95 -4.57 -3.41
N ALA A 487 -19.09 -3.85 -4.15
CA ALA A 487 -18.55 -2.56 -3.72
C ALA A 487 -19.63 -1.47 -3.60
N GLN A 488 -20.62 -1.46 -4.50
CA GLN A 488 -21.76 -0.54 -4.39
C GLN A 488 -22.63 -0.87 -3.16
N THR A 489 -22.80 -2.15 -2.84
CA THR A 489 -23.55 -2.62 -1.67
C THR A 489 -22.82 -2.25 -0.38
N GLU A 490 -21.51 -2.49 -0.30
CA GLU A 490 -20.67 -2.05 0.82
C GLU A 490 -20.72 -0.54 1.02
N ALA A 491 -20.63 0.24 -0.07
CA ALA A 491 -20.74 1.69 0.00
C ALA A 491 -22.09 2.11 0.59
N ARG A 492 -23.19 1.50 0.15
CA ARG A 492 -24.55 1.84 0.60
C ARG A 492 -24.86 1.37 2.02
N MET A 493 -24.42 0.18 2.40
CA MET A 493 -24.74 -0.40 3.71
C MET A 493 -23.79 0.08 4.81
N LEU A 494 -22.48 0.04 4.53
CA LEU A 494 -21.44 0.26 5.54
C LEU A 494 -20.93 1.70 5.56
N MET A 495 -20.78 2.33 4.40
CA MET A 495 -20.06 3.62 4.28
C MET A 495 -20.97 4.83 4.13
N LEU A 496 -22.29 4.65 3.97
CA LEU A 496 -23.23 5.75 3.77
C LEU A 496 -23.16 6.74 4.94
N ALA A 497 -23.10 8.03 4.63
CA ALA A 497 -22.92 9.07 5.65
C ALA A 497 -24.00 9.04 6.73
N SER A 498 -25.25 8.76 6.37
CA SER A 498 -26.37 8.64 7.32
C SER A 498 -26.23 7.49 8.31
N ASN A 499 -25.50 6.43 7.97
CA ASN A 499 -25.30 5.27 8.84
C ASN A 499 -24.12 5.47 9.80
N ASN A 500 -23.32 6.52 9.60
CA ASN A 500 -22.04 6.75 10.28
C ASN A 500 -22.05 8.05 11.10
N ILE A 501 -23.01 8.15 12.03
CA ILE A 501 -23.22 9.33 12.89
C ILE A 501 -22.26 9.35 14.09
N LEU A 502 -21.92 8.17 14.61
CA LEU A 502 -21.14 8.01 15.84
C LEU A 502 -19.63 7.88 15.58
N SER A 503 -18.84 8.37 16.52
CA SER A 503 -17.42 8.12 16.63
C SER A 503 -17.15 6.64 16.85
N PRO A 504 -16.33 5.99 16.00
CA PRO A 504 -15.91 4.61 16.24
C PRO A 504 -15.04 4.47 17.49
N ALA A 505 -14.46 5.57 17.99
CA ALA A 505 -13.54 5.56 19.12
C ALA A 505 -14.25 5.77 20.47
N THR A 506 -15.20 6.70 20.54
CA THR A 506 -15.88 7.09 21.79
C THR A 506 -17.35 6.65 21.86
N GLY A 507 -17.98 6.35 20.71
CA GLY A 507 -19.42 6.10 20.64
C GLY A 507 -20.27 7.38 20.68
N GLU A 508 -19.66 8.55 20.87
CA GLU A 508 -20.34 9.84 20.87
C GLU A 508 -20.69 10.30 19.43
N PRO A 509 -21.76 11.10 19.24
CA PRO A 509 -22.10 11.63 17.94
C PRO A 509 -21.03 12.61 17.44
N ILE A 510 -20.43 12.31 16.28
CA ILE A 510 -19.50 13.23 15.59
C ILE A 510 -20.28 14.26 14.78
N ILE A 511 -21.41 13.82 14.23
CA ILE A 511 -22.24 14.62 13.35
C ILE A 511 -23.17 15.45 14.23
N THR A 512 -22.62 16.55 14.74
CA THR A 512 -23.33 17.50 15.57
C THR A 512 -23.49 18.84 14.84
N PRO A 513 -24.58 19.58 15.11
CA PRO A 513 -24.71 20.95 14.63
C PRO A 513 -23.51 21.79 15.07
N SER A 514 -22.96 22.59 14.15
CA SER A 514 -21.82 23.47 14.39
C SER A 514 -22.15 24.91 14.02
N GLN A 515 -21.44 25.87 14.64
CA GLN A 515 -21.46 27.30 14.34
C GLN A 515 -22.88 27.85 14.11
N ASP A 516 -23.25 28.15 12.87
CA ASP A 516 -24.54 28.76 12.47
C ASP A 516 -25.75 27.95 12.96
N MET A 517 -25.69 26.62 12.90
CA MET A 517 -26.80 25.77 13.35
C MET A 517 -27.00 25.85 14.88
N VAL A 518 -25.88 25.95 15.62
CA VAL A 518 -25.91 26.13 17.08
C VAL A 518 -26.41 27.52 17.43
N LEU A 519 -25.95 28.56 16.73
CA LEU A 519 -26.39 29.93 16.94
C LEU A 519 -27.89 30.09 16.63
N GLY A 520 -28.39 29.49 15.55
CA GLY A 520 -29.81 29.48 15.21
C GLY A 520 -30.65 28.78 16.28
N SER A 521 -30.21 27.60 16.74
CA SER A 521 -30.89 26.86 17.81
C SER A 521 -30.86 27.62 19.15
N TYR A 522 -29.74 28.25 19.47
CA TYR A 522 -29.60 29.10 20.65
C TYR A 522 -30.52 30.32 20.56
N TYR A 523 -30.58 30.97 19.41
CA TYR A 523 -31.47 32.10 19.18
C TYR A 523 -32.94 31.67 19.35
N LEU A 524 -33.38 30.58 18.73
CA LEU A 524 -34.74 30.05 18.90
C LEU A 524 -35.10 29.77 20.36
N THR A 525 -34.13 29.32 21.17
CA THR A 525 -34.37 28.91 22.56
C THR A 525 -34.08 30.01 23.60
N ALA A 526 -33.53 31.15 23.17
CA ALA A 526 -33.14 32.25 24.03
C ALA A 526 -34.36 32.95 24.65
N LEU A 527 -34.22 33.32 25.92
CA LEU A 527 -35.22 34.08 26.67
C LEU A 527 -34.95 35.58 26.53
N ARG A 528 -36.01 36.35 26.28
CA ARG A 528 -35.94 37.82 26.31
C ARG A 528 -36.06 38.30 27.75
N PRO A 529 -35.08 39.04 28.32
CA PRO A 529 -35.08 39.44 29.74
C PRO A 529 -36.29 40.29 30.14
N GLU A 530 -36.85 41.04 29.20
CA GLU A 530 -38.00 41.94 29.42
C GLU A 530 -39.36 41.25 29.26
N SER A 531 -39.39 39.97 28.85
CA SER A 531 -40.65 39.27 28.58
C SER A 531 -41.24 38.72 29.88
N GLN A 532 -42.43 39.19 30.22
CA GLN A 532 -43.18 38.71 31.38
C GLN A 532 -43.87 37.38 31.08
N GLN A 533 -43.88 36.48 32.07
CA GLN A 533 -44.61 35.22 31.97
C GLN A 533 -46.12 35.50 32.08
N PRO A 534 -46.94 35.07 31.10
CA PRO A 534 -48.38 35.26 31.14
C PRO A 534 -49.00 34.39 32.23
N GLU A 535 -50.03 34.91 32.89
CA GLU A 535 -50.85 34.11 33.79
C GLU A 535 -51.59 33.02 33.01
N PHE A 536 -51.73 31.84 33.63
CA PHE A 536 -52.46 30.74 33.03
C PHE A 536 -53.94 31.12 32.84
N GLY A 537 -54.45 30.91 31.62
CA GLY A 537 -55.83 31.24 31.27
C GLY A 537 -55.99 32.56 30.50
N ASP A 538 -54.90 33.28 30.24
CA ASP A 538 -54.90 34.37 29.27
C ASP A 538 -55.25 33.81 27.87
N ARG A 539 -56.40 34.24 27.34
CA ARG A 539 -56.92 33.81 26.04
C ARG A 539 -56.00 34.19 24.88
N SER A 540 -55.17 35.21 25.05
CA SER A 540 -54.23 35.65 24.01
C SER A 540 -52.93 34.84 23.98
N ARG A 541 -52.64 34.08 25.05
CA ARG A 541 -51.35 33.39 25.27
C ARG A 541 -51.48 31.90 25.58
N THR A 542 -52.69 31.34 25.55
CA THR A 542 -52.97 29.93 25.83
C THR A 542 -53.46 29.22 24.57
N PHE A 543 -52.77 28.16 24.15
CA PHE A 543 -52.98 27.45 22.89
C PHE A 543 -53.35 25.98 23.10
N ALA A 544 -54.08 25.41 22.14
CA ALA A 544 -54.66 24.07 22.23
C ALA A 544 -53.67 22.94 21.88
N ASP A 545 -52.66 23.22 21.07
CA ASP A 545 -51.59 22.31 20.66
C ASP A 545 -50.37 23.09 20.15
N LEU A 546 -49.30 22.37 19.77
CA LEU A 546 -48.08 22.98 19.21
C LEU A 546 -48.32 23.62 17.83
N GLU A 547 -49.28 23.11 17.05
CA GLU A 547 -49.57 23.62 15.69
C GLU A 547 -50.27 24.98 15.75
N ASP A 548 -51.18 25.18 16.69
CA ASP A 548 -51.91 26.43 16.95
C ASP A 548 -50.93 27.57 17.31
N VAL A 549 -49.87 27.26 18.05
CA VAL A 549 -48.77 28.21 18.33
C VAL A 549 -48.03 28.58 17.03
N ILE A 550 -47.78 27.61 16.15
CA ILE A 550 -47.08 27.86 14.87
C ILE A 550 -47.95 28.72 13.95
N HIS A 551 -49.24 28.41 13.81
CA HIS A 551 -50.16 29.22 13.03
C HIS A 551 -50.27 30.65 13.59
N ALA A 552 -50.32 30.82 14.91
CA ALA A 552 -50.34 32.14 15.53
C ALA A 552 -49.05 32.94 15.27
N PHE A 553 -47.90 32.26 15.22
CA PHE A 553 -46.62 32.86 14.85
C PHE A 553 -46.58 33.25 13.36
N GLU A 554 -47.07 32.39 12.47
CA GLU A 554 -47.17 32.66 11.02
C GLU A 554 -48.12 33.84 10.72
N ASP A 555 -49.22 33.93 11.46
CA ASP A 555 -50.17 35.06 11.44
C ASP A 555 -49.59 36.35 12.07
N LYS A 556 -48.37 36.33 12.60
CA LYS A 556 -47.68 37.44 13.27
C LYS A 556 -48.43 38.00 14.48
N ARG A 557 -49.17 37.14 15.20
CA ARG A 557 -49.87 37.52 16.44
C ARG A 557 -48.99 37.40 17.68
N ILE A 558 -47.95 36.57 17.60
CA ILE A 558 -46.98 36.31 18.66
C ILE A 558 -45.56 36.34 18.09
N ASP A 559 -44.60 36.81 18.88
CA ASP A 559 -43.19 36.88 18.53
C ASP A 559 -42.42 35.63 19.00
N LEU A 560 -41.27 35.37 18.38
CA LEU A 560 -40.47 34.15 18.59
C LEU A 560 -40.05 33.91 20.07
N HIS A 561 -39.77 34.97 20.82
CA HIS A 561 -39.28 34.88 22.20
C HIS A 561 -40.36 35.15 23.25
N GLU A 562 -41.63 35.26 22.84
CA GLU A 562 -42.73 35.45 23.79
C GLU A 562 -43.08 34.15 24.51
N TRP A 563 -43.48 34.29 25.76
CA TRP A 563 -43.97 33.19 26.59
C TRP A 563 -45.42 32.83 26.21
N VAL A 564 -45.68 31.54 26.15
CA VAL A 564 -46.98 30.96 25.81
C VAL A 564 -47.27 29.75 26.68
N TRP A 565 -48.55 29.54 26.99
CA TRP A 565 -49.06 28.29 27.55
C TRP A 565 -49.54 27.41 26.41
N VAL A 566 -49.00 26.21 26.28
CA VAL A 566 -49.39 25.26 25.22
C VAL A 566 -49.78 23.93 25.83
N ARG A 567 -50.90 23.37 25.39
CA ARG A 567 -51.27 22.01 25.79
C ARG A 567 -50.35 21.01 25.10
N PHE A 568 -49.76 20.11 25.87
CA PHE A 568 -48.88 19.07 25.35
C PHE A 568 -49.14 17.74 26.04
N ASN A 569 -49.50 16.72 25.27
CA ASN A 569 -49.91 15.42 25.79
C ASN A 569 -48.75 14.38 25.79
N GLY A 570 -47.54 14.78 25.40
CA GLY A 570 -46.37 13.89 25.37
C GLY A 570 -45.60 13.83 26.69
N GLU A 571 -44.55 13.01 26.70
CA GLU A 571 -43.58 12.97 27.80
C GLU A 571 -42.75 14.26 27.82
N VAL A 572 -42.53 14.79 29.02
CA VAL A 572 -41.78 16.03 29.24
C VAL A 572 -40.61 15.69 30.12
N GLU A 573 -39.41 15.83 29.55
CA GLU A 573 -38.16 15.74 30.31
C GLU A 573 -37.76 17.15 30.74
N ASP A 574 -37.91 17.46 32.02
CA ASP A 574 -37.38 18.70 32.61
C ASP A 574 -36.51 18.35 33.82
N LYS A 575 -35.25 18.79 33.79
CA LYS A 575 -34.28 18.57 34.88
C LYS A 575 -34.33 19.70 35.92
N ASP A 576 -34.99 20.80 35.59
CA ASP A 576 -35.09 22.01 36.42
C ASP A 576 -36.43 22.07 37.19
N GLU A 577 -37.26 21.03 37.08
CA GLU A 577 -38.47 20.89 37.89
C GLU A 577 -38.13 20.48 39.34
N LEU A 578 -38.92 21.01 40.28
CA LEU A 578 -38.83 20.66 41.70
C LEU A 578 -39.29 19.22 41.94
N GLU A 579 -38.81 18.58 43.00
CA GLU A 579 -39.26 17.23 43.40
C GLU A 579 -40.75 17.20 43.81
N GLU A 580 -41.31 18.35 44.20
CA GLU A 580 -42.72 18.52 44.59
C GLU A 580 -43.36 19.71 43.84
N PRO A 581 -44.68 19.65 43.55
CA PRO A 581 -45.39 20.75 42.89
C PRO A 581 -45.46 22.01 43.78
N ILE A 582 -45.38 23.19 43.15
CA ILE A 582 -45.45 24.50 43.83
C ILE A 582 -46.81 24.69 44.52
N LYS A 583 -47.88 24.22 43.87
CA LYS A 583 -49.24 24.19 44.42
C LYS A 583 -49.96 22.93 43.93
N ALA A 584 -50.68 22.28 44.83
CA ALA A 584 -51.63 21.22 44.51
C ALA A 584 -53.00 21.61 45.06
N GLU A 585 -54.02 21.59 44.22
CA GLU A 585 -55.41 21.94 44.57
C GLU A 585 -56.35 20.83 44.09
N ASP A 586 -57.12 20.26 45.03
CA ASP A 586 -58.20 19.31 44.72
C ASP A 586 -59.49 20.09 44.47
N LEU A 587 -60.08 19.94 43.28
CA LEU A 587 -61.31 20.62 42.90
C LEU A 587 -62.55 19.83 43.37
N GLY A 588 -63.67 20.53 43.55
CA GLY A 588 -64.95 19.93 43.96
C GLY A 588 -65.54 18.90 42.99
N ASP A 589 -64.97 18.80 41.79
CA ASP A 589 -65.32 17.82 40.74
C ASP A 589 -64.48 16.53 40.82
N GLY A 590 -63.70 16.34 41.90
CA GLY A 590 -62.85 15.15 42.09
C GLY A 590 -61.48 15.21 41.41
N THR A 591 -61.25 16.18 40.52
CA THR A 591 -59.97 16.33 39.80
C THR A 591 -58.92 17.08 40.61
N ARG A 592 -57.67 16.61 40.57
CA ARG A 592 -56.51 17.26 41.23
C ARG A 592 -55.70 18.08 40.22
N ILE A 593 -55.39 19.33 40.55
CA ILE A 593 -54.53 20.20 39.74
C ILE A 593 -53.18 20.36 40.44
N GLU A 594 -52.11 20.14 39.69
CA GLU A 594 -50.75 20.37 40.15
C GLU A 594 -50.08 21.46 39.31
N GLN A 595 -49.63 22.51 39.96
CA GLN A 595 -48.87 23.59 39.35
C GLN A 595 -47.38 23.43 39.68
N TRP A 596 -46.59 23.33 38.63
CA TRP A 596 -45.14 23.22 38.66
C TRP A 596 -44.52 24.53 38.14
N SER A 597 -43.18 24.61 38.09
CA SER A 597 -42.46 25.80 37.63
C SER A 597 -42.80 26.18 36.18
N TYR A 598 -42.85 25.19 35.29
CA TYR A 598 -43.09 25.39 33.85
C TYR A 598 -44.20 24.50 33.29
N ARG A 599 -44.92 23.76 34.14
CA ARG A 599 -46.07 22.95 33.70
C ARG A 599 -47.25 23.05 34.65
N ARG A 600 -48.43 22.75 34.14
CA ARG A 600 -49.66 22.59 34.90
C ARG A 600 -50.34 21.31 34.46
N ASP A 601 -50.46 20.37 35.39
CA ASP A 601 -51.04 19.06 35.17
C ASP A 601 -52.39 18.97 35.88
N ARG A 602 -53.35 18.29 35.24
CA ARG A 602 -54.66 17.97 35.81
C ARG A 602 -54.87 16.47 35.77
N PHE A 603 -55.19 15.89 36.92
CA PHE A 603 -55.44 14.46 37.10
C PHE A 603 -56.90 14.21 37.44
N ASP A 604 -57.38 13.02 37.06
CA ASP A 604 -58.70 12.50 37.43
C ASP A 604 -58.70 11.84 38.82
N GLU A 605 -59.87 11.44 39.31
CA GLU A 605 -60.05 10.75 40.60
C GLU A 605 -59.20 9.47 40.71
N ASP A 606 -59.00 8.77 39.58
CA ASP A 606 -58.18 7.57 39.45
C ASP A 606 -56.67 7.85 39.28
N GLY A 607 -56.25 9.13 39.29
CA GLY A 607 -54.86 9.56 39.09
C GLY A 607 -54.40 9.58 37.63
N ALA A 608 -55.31 9.43 36.66
CA ALA A 608 -54.99 9.53 35.23
C ALA A 608 -54.82 11.00 34.78
N LEU A 609 -53.81 11.28 33.96
CA LEU A 609 -53.57 12.63 33.44
C LEU A 609 -54.65 13.05 32.41
N ILE A 610 -55.43 14.08 32.73
CA ILE A 610 -56.48 14.65 31.88
C ILE A 610 -55.90 15.67 30.89
N SER A 611 -55.06 16.58 31.39
CA SER A 611 -54.47 17.64 30.57
C SER A 611 -53.18 18.16 31.18
N ARG A 612 -52.19 18.41 30.31
CA ARG A 612 -50.93 19.05 30.66
C ARG A 612 -50.73 20.29 29.80
N TYR A 613 -50.40 21.40 30.46
CA TYR A 613 -50.03 22.65 29.82
C TYR A 613 -48.61 23.02 30.19
N LEU A 614 -47.82 23.45 29.20
CA LEU A 614 -46.43 23.85 29.35
C LEU A 614 -46.31 25.36 29.16
N LEU A 615 -45.59 26.01 30.07
CA LEU A 615 -45.15 27.39 29.95
C LEU A 615 -43.78 27.39 29.27
N THR A 616 -43.75 27.81 28.02
CA THR A 616 -42.53 27.81 27.20
C THR A 616 -42.53 29.01 26.27
N THR A 617 -41.51 29.14 25.41
CA THR A 617 -41.47 30.18 24.38
C THR A 617 -41.85 29.63 23.02
N VAL A 618 -42.34 30.51 22.14
CA VAL A 618 -42.71 30.17 20.76
C VAL A 618 -41.55 29.49 20.02
N GLY A 619 -40.32 30.01 20.14
CA GLY A 619 -39.15 29.43 19.48
C GLY A 619 -38.77 28.02 19.99
N ARG A 620 -38.98 27.73 21.29
CA ARG A 620 -38.84 26.38 21.84
C ARG A 620 -39.92 25.44 21.30
N VAL A 621 -41.15 25.93 21.12
CA VAL A 621 -42.24 25.17 20.49
C VAL A 621 -41.90 24.83 19.04
N VAL A 622 -41.43 25.79 18.25
CA VAL A 622 -41.03 25.58 16.85
C VAL A 622 -39.93 24.53 16.75
N MET A 623 -38.91 24.61 17.60
CA MET A 623 -37.80 23.65 17.61
C MET A 623 -38.29 22.23 17.98
N ASN A 624 -39.06 22.09 19.06
CA ASN A 624 -39.54 20.78 19.50
C ASN A 624 -40.57 20.18 18.55
N HIS A 625 -41.45 20.99 17.96
CA HIS A 625 -42.38 20.54 16.92
C HIS A 625 -41.62 19.98 15.71
N THR A 626 -40.55 20.65 15.29
CA THR A 626 -39.70 20.18 14.19
C THR A 626 -39.02 18.84 14.53
N ILE A 627 -38.52 18.70 15.76
CA ILE A 627 -37.88 17.46 16.24
C ILE A 627 -38.90 16.32 16.31
N ILE A 628 -40.06 16.55 16.93
CA ILE A 628 -41.13 15.55 17.06
C ILE A 628 -41.63 15.12 15.69
N GLY A 629 -41.85 16.07 14.77
CA GLY A 629 -42.24 15.77 13.40
C GLY A 629 -41.18 14.94 12.66
N ALA A 630 -39.89 15.25 12.84
CA ALA A 630 -38.81 14.50 12.24
C ALA A 630 -38.68 13.07 12.81
N VAL A 631 -38.87 12.89 14.11
CA VAL A 631 -38.84 11.58 14.77
C VAL A 631 -40.07 10.73 14.39
N ALA A 632 -41.25 11.34 14.27
CA ALA A 632 -42.46 10.64 13.86
C ALA A 632 -42.45 10.21 12.38
N ALA A 633 -41.68 10.91 11.53
CA ALA A 633 -41.52 10.61 10.11
C ALA A 633 -40.38 9.62 9.80
N ALA A 634 -39.48 9.37 10.76
CA ALA A 634 -38.37 8.41 10.67
C ALA A 634 -38.83 7.00 11.05
#